data_AF-A0A7C2EHN2-F1
#
_entry.id   AF-A0A7C2EHN2-F1
#
_cell.length_a   1.000
_cell.length_b   1.000
_cell.length_c   1.000
_cell.angle_alpha   90.00
_cell.angle_beta   90.00
_cell.angle_gamma   90.00
#
_symmetry.space_group_name_H-M   'P 1'
#
loop_
_entity.id
_entity.type
_entity.pdbx_description
1 polymer ?
#
loop_
_entity_poly.entity_id
_entity_poly.type
_entity_poly.pdbx_seq_one_letter_code
_entity_poly.pdbx_strand_id
1 'polypeptide(L)'
;MRNTKAQSTTQTAARLYAERHAEAQDLLARIAVRLAEHQKRQAARSADWGYAGDLGRITEQLAYVLAGLGDASAVDAKGLDY
;
A
#
# COMPACT_ATOMS: atom_id res chain seq x y z
N MET A 1 34.84 31.87 19.15
CA MET A 1 34.27 31.10 18.02
C MET A 1 33.35 30.04 18.60
N ARG A 2 32.03 30.14 18.42
CA ARG A 2 31.08 29.10 18.88
C ARG A 2 31.11 27.98 17.85
N ASN A 3 31.57 26.81 18.28
CA ASN A 3 31.70 25.65 17.42
C ASN A 3 30.30 25.09 17.14
N THR A 4 29.81 25.31 15.93
CA THR A 4 28.55 24.77 15.41
C THR A 4 28.69 23.25 15.30
N LYS A 5 28.33 22.50 16.34
CA LYS A 5 28.06 21.07 16.19
C LYS A 5 26.73 20.94 15.48
N ALA A 6 26.76 21.00 14.15
CA ALA A 6 25.71 20.40 13.35
C ALA A 6 25.66 18.93 13.75
N GLN A 7 24.66 18.54 14.55
CA GLN A 7 24.33 17.14 14.76
C GLN A 7 23.93 16.58 13.40
N SER A 8 24.90 16.05 12.66
CA SER A 8 24.60 15.16 11.55
C SER A 8 23.94 13.93 12.17
N THR A 9 22.61 13.87 12.11
CA THR A 9 21.87 12.65 12.34
C THR A 9 22.23 11.71 11.20
N THR A 10 23.33 10.97 11.35
CA THR A 10 23.80 10.00 10.35
C THR A 10 22.70 8.97 10.14
N GLN A 11 21.86 9.19 9.12
CA GLN A 11 20.85 8.25 8.70
C GLN A 11 21.57 7.07 8.07
N THR A 12 21.51 5.92 8.73
CA THR A 12 21.99 4.69 8.11
C THR A 12 20.93 4.20 7.12
N ALA A 13 21.37 3.50 6.08
CA ALA A 13 20.45 2.84 5.15
C ALA A 13 19.50 1.89 5.89
N ALA A 14 19.98 1.20 6.93
CA ALA A 14 19.17 0.33 7.77
C ALA A 14 18.05 1.09 8.52
N ARG A 15 18.36 2.27 9.10
CA ARG A 15 17.34 3.11 9.75
C ARG A 15 16.29 3.59 8.75
N LEU A 16 16.73 4.08 7.60
CA LEU A 16 15.81 4.52 6.56
C LEU A 16 14.92 3.38 6.06
N TYR A 17 15.47 2.19 5.85
CA TYR A 17 14.70 1.01 5.48
C TYR A 17 13.67 0.64 6.55
N ALA A 18 14.06 0.63 7.84
CA ALA A 18 13.15 0.34 8.94
C ALA A 18 11.97 1.33 8.99
N GLU A 19 12.24 2.63 8.76
CA GLU A 19 11.21 3.67 8.66
C GLU A 19 10.25 3.41 7.50
N ARG A 20 10.77 3.09 6.31
CA ARG A 20 9.94 2.79 5.14
C ARG A 20 9.16 1.50 5.28
N HIS A 21 9.75 0.50 5.94
CA HIS A 21 9.06 -0.74 6.25
C HIS A 21 7.90 -0.47 7.23
N ALA A 22 8.11 0.33 8.27
CA ALA A 22 7.04 0.72 9.20
C ALA A 22 5.93 1.51 8.49
N GLU A 23 6.28 2.43 7.58
CA GLU A 23 5.33 3.17 6.76
C GLU A 23 4.51 2.24 5.85
N ALA A 24 5.15 1.27 5.20
CA ALA A 24 4.45 0.27 4.39
C ALA A 24 3.45 -0.55 5.23
N GLN A 25 3.84 -0.95 6.44
CA GLN A 25 2.94 -1.66 7.36
C GLN A 25 1.75 -0.80 7.80
N ASP A 26 1.95 0.49 8.11
CA ASP A 26 0.85 1.43 8.42
C ASP A 26 -0.13 1.56 7.24
N LEU A 27 0.39 1.72 6.03
CA LEU A 27 -0.42 1.82 4.82
C LEU A 27 -1.27 0.56 4.60
N LEU A 28 -0.67 -0.63 4.74
CA LEU A 28 -1.39 -1.90 4.62
C LEU A 28 -2.52 -2.03 5.67
N ALA A 29 -2.25 -1.67 6.92
CA ALA A 29 -3.26 -1.68 7.97
C ALA A 29 -4.43 -0.73 7.67
N ARG A 30 -4.12 0.49 7.19
CA ARG A 30 -5.14 1.48 6.81
C ARG A 30 -5.94 1.07 5.59
N ILE A 31 -5.30 0.43 4.60
CA ILE A 31 -5.97 -0.14 3.43
C ILE A 31 -6.97 -1.20 3.89
N ALA A 32 -6.59 -2.11 4.79
CA ALA A 32 -7.50 -3.13 5.31
C ALA A 32 -8.74 -2.52 5.99
N VAL A 33 -8.57 -1.47 6.81
CA VAL A 33 -9.70 -0.75 7.43
C VAL A 33 -10.60 -0.13 6.36
N ARG A 34 -10.04 0.52 5.34
CA ARG A 34 -10.82 1.15 4.26
C ARG A 34 -11.55 0.13 3.39
N LEU A 35 -10.97 -1.05 3.14
CA LEU A 35 -11.64 -2.14 2.44
C LEU A 35 -12.85 -2.65 3.23
N ALA A 36 -12.73 -2.80 4.55
CA ALA A 36 -13.85 -3.18 5.40
C ALA A 36 -14.98 -2.13 5.39
N GLU A 37 -14.63 -0.84 5.42
CA GLU A 37 -15.61 0.25 5.26
C GLU A 37 -16.26 0.24 3.86
N HIS A 38 -15.48 0.01 2.81
CA HIS A 38 -15.97 -0.06 1.44
C HIS A 38 -17.00 -1.20 1.28
N GLN A 39 -16.72 -2.37 1.85
CA GLN A 39 -17.67 -3.51 1.88
C GLN A 39 -18.99 -3.14 2.58
N LYS A 40 -18.93 -2.45 3.74
CA LYS A 40 -20.14 -1.99 4.45
C LYS A 40 -20.97 -1.02 3.59
N ARG A 41 -20.31 -0.11 2.88
CA ARG A 41 -20.98 0.85 1.98
C ARG A 41 -21.61 0.15 0.78
N GLN A 42 -20.92 -0.82 0.19
CA GLN A 42 -21.45 -1.63 -0.91
C GLN A 42 -22.68 -2.42 -0.44
N ALA A 43 -22.65 -3.01 0.75
CA ALA A 43 -23.80 -3.75 1.29
C ALA A 43 -25.06 -2.87 1.43
N ALA A 44 -24.90 -1.59 1.77
CA ALA A 44 -26.00 -0.62 1.83
C ALA A 44 -26.50 -0.18 0.44
N ARG A 45 -25.73 -0.42 -0.62
CA ARG A 45 -26.02 -0.03 -2.01
C ARG A 45 -25.79 -1.23 -2.93
N SER A 46 -26.41 -2.36 -2.62
CA SER A 46 -26.08 -3.66 -3.21
C SER A 46 -26.26 -3.76 -4.73
N ALA A 47 -27.13 -2.93 -5.31
CA ALA A 47 -27.35 -2.87 -6.76
C ALA A 47 -26.40 -1.89 -7.50
N ASP A 48 -25.54 -1.18 -6.77
CA ASP A 48 -24.58 -0.24 -7.34
C ASP A 48 -23.32 -0.99 -7.81
N TRP A 49 -23.26 -1.26 -9.11
CA TRP A 49 -22.14 -1.94 -9.77
C TRP A 49 -20.84 -1.13 -9.73
N GLY A 50 -20.88 0.16 -9.41
CA GLY A 50 -19.70 1.00 -9.27
C GLY A 50 -18.73 0.47 -8.21
N TYR A 51 -19.24 -0.08 -7.11
CA TYR A 51 -18.41 -0.67 -6.04
C TYR A 51 -17.63 -1.90 -6.52
N ALA A 52 -18.22 -2.74 -7.36
CA ALA A 52 -17.53 -3.90 -7.92
C ALA A 52 -16.38 -3.47 -8.85
N GLY A 53 -16.63 -2.44 -9.67
CA GLY A 53 -15.60 -1.85 -10.54
C GLY A 53 -14.47 -1.18 -9.74
N ASP A 54 -14.81 -0.37 -8.74
CA ASP A 54 -13.85 0.29 -7.85
C ASP A 54 -12.96 -0.74 -7.14
N LEU A 55 -13.56 -1.80 -6.59
CA LEU A 55 -12.82 -2.87 -5.94
C LEU A 55 -11.94 -3.65 -6.94
N GLY A 56 -12.43 -3.87 -8.17
CA GLY A 56 -11.64 -4.43 -9.26
C GLY A 56 -10.33 -3.67 -9.47
N ARG A 57 -10.42 -2.36 -9.69
CA ARG A 57 -9.25 -1.48 -9.87
C ARG A 57 -8.31 -1.48 -8.67
N ILE A 58 -8.85 -1.48 -7.44
CA ILE A 58 -8.02 -1.57 -6.23
C ILE A 58 -7.24 -2.89 -6.21
N THR A 59 -7.87 -4.02 -6.58
CA THR A 59 -7.17 -5.31 -6.59
C THR A 59 -6.08 -5.42 -7.66
N GLU A 60 -6.21 -4.71 -8.79
CA GLU A 60 -5.14 -4.60 -9.79
C GLU A 60 -3.94 -3.85 -9.22
N GLN A 61 -4.18 -2.70 -8.58
CA GLN A 61 -3.12 -1.91 -7.96
C GLN A 61 -2.38 -2.70 -6.85
N LEU A 62 -3.11 -3.48 -6.06
CA LEU A 62 -2.49 -4.34 -5.04
C LEU A 62 -1.69 -5.49 -5.66
N ALA A 63 -2.09 -6.02 -6.83
CA ALA A 63 -1.31 -7.01 -7.55
C ALA A 63 0.05 -6.44 -8.00
N TYR A 64 0.06 -5.21 -8.51
CA TYR A 64 1.31 -4.50 -8.85
C TYR A 64 2.24 -4.30 -7.66
N VAL A 65 1.69 -3.95 -6.49
CA VAL A 65 2.47 -3.81 -5.26
C VAL A 65 3.07 -5.15 -4.84
N LEU A 66 2.30 -6.23 -4.91
CA LEU A 66 2.75 -7.58 -4.57
C LEU A 66 3.88 -8.05 -5.50
N ALA A 67 3.73 -7.81 -6.79
CA ALA A 67 4.76 -8.08 -7.78
C ALA A 67 6.04 -7.26 -7.51
N GLY A 68 5.91 -6.02 -7.04
CA GLY A 68 7.05 -5.19 -6.60
C GLY A 68 7.80 -5.73 -5.38
N LEU A 69 7.17 -6.61 -4.62
CA LEU A 69 7.76 -7.32 -3.49
C LEU A 69 8.29 -8.72 -3.89
N GLY A 70 8.24 -9.07 -5.18
CA GLY A 70 8.78 -10.30 -5.73
C GLY A 70 7.75 -11.41 -6.00
N ASP A 71 6.46 -11.14 -5.86
CA ASP A 71 5.39 -12.11 -6.16
C ASP A 71 4.48 -11.61 -7.29
N ALA A 72 4.80 -12.01 -8.52
CA ALA A 72 4.06 -11.63 -9.72
C ALA A 72 2.76 -12.43 -9.94
N SER A 73 2.46 -13.43 -9.10
CA SER A 73 1.37 -14.39 -9.35
C SER A 73 0.00 -13.71 -9.51
N ALA A 74 -0.25 -12.63 -8.76
CA ALA A 74 -1.50 -11.89 -8.83
C ALA A 74 -1.64 -11.05 -10.11
N VAL A 75 -0.53 -10.57 -10.67
CA VAL A 75 -0.51 -9.87 -11.96
C VAL A 75 -0.77 -10.89 -13.07
N ASP A 76 -0.03 -12.00 -13.09
CA ASP A 76 -0.19 -13.06 -14.09
C ASP A 76 -1.63 -13.60 -14.12
N ALA A 77 -2.20 -13.86 -12.94
CA ALA A 77 -3.58 -14.34 -12.82
C ALA A 77 -4.62 -13.34 -13.34
N LYS A 78 -4.30 -12.04 -13.35
CA LYS A 78 -5.14 -10.98 -13.88
C LYS A 78 -4.84 -10.62 -15.33
N GLY A 79 -3.79 -11.19 -15.93
CA GLY A 79 -3.32 -10.85 -17.28
C GLY A 79 -2.86 -9.39 -17.41
N LEU A 80 -2.31 -8.83 -16.33
CA LEU A 80 -1.79 -7.47 -16.33
C LEU A 80 -0.34 -7.45 -16.85
N ASP A 81 0.05 -6.38 -17.53
CA ASP A 81 1.45 -6.16 -17.89
C ASP A 81 2.21 -5.62 -16.65
N TYR A 82 3.29 -6.28 -16.23
CA TYR A 82 4.12 -5.94 -15.07
C TYR A 82 5.52 -5.46 -15.45
#